data_AF-A0A7J9C4Y7-F1
#
_entry.id   AF-A0A7J9C4Y7-F1
#
_cell.length_a   1.000
_cell.length_b   1.000
_cell.length_c   1.000
_cell.angle_alpha   90.00
_cell.angle_beta   90.00
_cell.angle_gamma   90.00
#
_symmetry.space_group_name_H-M   'P 1'
#
loop_
_entity.id
_entity.type
_entity.pdbx_description
1 polymer ?
#
loop_
_entity_poly.entity_id
_entity_poly.type
_entity_poly.pdbx_seq_one_letter_code
_entity_poly.pdbx_strand_id
1 'polypeptide(L)'
;MKIKKPPHILVIHLKRFKYIEQLGRYKKLSYRVVFPLELKLSNTVEDADSEYSLFAVVVHVGSGPNHGHYVSLVKSHNHWLFFDDENVEMIDESAVQTFFGSAQEYSSNTDHGYILFYESLCANKS
;
A
#
# COMPACT_ATOMS: atom_id res chain seq x y z
N MET A 1 15.33 -12.28 -10.61
CA MET A 1 15.01 -12.73 -9.24
C MET A 1 13.63 -13.40 -9.31
N LYS A 2 13.48 -14.64 -8.83
CA LYS A 2 12.18 -15.33 -8.78
C LYS A 2 11.80 -15.59 -7.33
N ILE A 3 10.52 -15.54 -7.01
CA ILE A 3 10.02 -15.86 -5.67
C ILE A 3 9.89 -17.38 -5.58
N LYS A 4 10.63 -18.02 -4.66
CA LYS A 4 10.61 -19.48 -4.54
C LYS A 4 9.25 -20.00 -4.07
N LYS A 5 8.75 -19.43 -2.98
CA LYS A 5 7.43 -19.76 -2.40
C LYS A 5 6.70 -18.47 -2.04
N PRO A 6 5.52 -18.21 -2.61
CA PRO A 6 4.69 -17.07 -2.26
C PRO A 6 4.12 -17.21 -0.83
N PRO A 7 4.13 -16.14 0.01
CA PRO A 7 3.62 -16.20 1.37
C PRO A 7 2.08 -16.16 1.42
N HIS A 8 1.45 -16.61 2.50
CA HIS A 8 0.00 -16.44 2.71
C HIS A 8 -0.38 -14.95 2.77
N ILE A 9 0.37 -14.18 3.56
CA ILE A 9 0.26 -12.72 3.62
C ILE A 9 1.47 -12.12 2.92
N LEU A 10 1.23 -11.42 1.82
CA LEU A 10 2.23 -10.66 1.10
C LEU A 10 2.24 -9.21 1.60
N VAL A 11 3.35 -8.79 2.19
CA VAL A 11 3.57 -7.43 2.66
C VAL A 11 4.47 -6.70 1.68
N ILE A 12 3.99 -5.61 1.08
CA ILE A 12 4.74 -4.79 0.13
C ILE A 12 5.02 -3.43 0.75
N HIS A 13 6.30 -3.13 0.95
CA HIS A 13 6.77 -1.82 1.42
C HIS A 13 7.16 -0.95 0.23
N LEU A 14 6.44 0.15 0.03
CA LEU A 14 6.76 1.13 -1.00
C LEU A 14 7.90 2.04 -0.53
N LYS A 15 9.05 1.97 -1.20
CA LYS A 15 10.24 2.80 -0.91
C LYS A 15 10.02 4.26 -1.33
N ARG A 16 9.18 4.98 -0.59
CA ARG A 16 8.79 6.37 -0.86
C ARG A 16 9.74 7.42 -0.28
N PHE A 17 10.96 7.06 0.11
CA PHE A 17 11.93 8.01 0.63
C PHE A 17 13.25 7.86 -0.11
N LYS A 18 13.78 8.99 -0.59
CA LYS A 18 15.04 9.02 -1.33
C LYS A 18 15.88 10.19 -0.84
N TYR A 19 17.18 9.95 -0.66
CA TYR A 19 18.14 11.02 -0.43
C TYR A 19 18.37 11.79 -1.72
N ILE A 20 18.19 13.12 -1.68
CA ILE A 20 18.43 14.00 -2.83
C ILE A 20 19.71 14.77 -2.53
N GLU A 21 20.81 14.35 -3.16
CA GLU A 21 22.15 14.90 -2.94
C GLU A 21 22.21 16.42 -3.14
N GLN A 22 21.55 16.92 -4.19
CA GLN A 22 21.46 18.36 -4.51
C GLN A 22 20.84 19.20 -3.37
N LEU A 23 19.98 18.60 -2.55
CA LEU A 23 19.31 19.26 -1.42
C LEU A 23 19.93 18.89 -0.07
N GLY A 24 20.90 17.96 -0.03
CA GLY A 24 21.51 17.46 1.19
C GLY A 24 20.53 16.80 2.17
N ARG A 25 19.39 16.27 1.70
CA ARG A 25 18.35 15.72 2.59
C ARG A 25 17.50 14.62 1.94
N TYR A 26 16.84 13.82 2.78
CA TYR A 26 15.79 12.91 2.36
C TYR A 26 14.52 13.66 1.96
N LYS A 27 13.90 13.23 0.85
CA LYS A 27 12.62 13.73 0.35
C LYS A 27 11.63 12.57 0.25
N LYS A 28 10.37 12.83 0.64
CA LYS A 28 9.25 11.92 0.36
C LYS A 28 8.91 11.94 -1.12
N LEU A 29 8.70 10.77 -1.69
CA LEU A 29 8.33 10.54 -3.06
C LEU A 29 6.80 10.41 -3.17
N SER A 30 6.17 11.51 -3.58
CA SER A 30 4.71 11.61 -3.70
C SER A 30 4.16 11.10 -5.03
N TYR A 31 4.99 10.47 -5.88
CA TYR A 31 4.54 9.98 -7.18
C TYR A 31 3.46 8.91 -7.03
N ARG A 32 2.55 8.89 -8.01
CA ARG A 32 1.43 7.96 -8.05
C ARG A 32 1.90 6.51 -8.23
N VAL A 33 1.52 5.64 -7.31
CA VAL A 33 1.69 4.19 -7.40
C VAL A 33 0.31 3.56 -7.21
N VAL A 34 -0.17 2.90 -8.26
CA VAL A 34 -1.41 2.10 -8.17
C VAL A 34 -1.09 0.80 -7.46
N PHE A 35 -1.91 0.47 -6.48
CA PHE A 35 -1.97 -0.87 -5.93
C PHE A 35 -3.36 -1.46 -6.23
N PRO A 36 -3.43 -2.53 -7.04
CA PRO A 36 -4.71 -3.10 -7.43
C PRO A 36 -5.36 -3.84 -6.25
N LEU A 37 -6.69 -3.97 -6.28
CA LEU A 37 -7.41 -4.76 -5.28
C LEU A 37 -7.10 -6.26 -5.40
N GLU A 38 -6.78 -6.71 -6.61
CA GLU A 38 -6.34 -8.07 -6.90
C GLU A 38 -4.96 -8.03 -7.56
N LEU A 39 -4.03 -8.81 -7.02
CA LEU A 39 -2.66 -8.87 -7.50
C LEU A 39 -2.33 -10.29 -7.94
N LYS A 40 -1.99 -10.43 -9.23
CA LYS A 40 -1.49 -11.68 -9.79
C LYS A 40 0.04 -11.70 -9.76
N LEU A 41 0.61 -12.66 -9.05
CA LEU A 41 2.05 -12.87 -8.94
C LEU A 41 2.48 -14.04 -9.82
N SER A 42 3.08 -13.72 -10.97
CA SER A 42 3.47 -14.70 -12.02
C SER A 42 4.96 -15.06 -12.04
N ASN A 43 5.80 -14.42 -11.22
CA ASN A 43 7.25 -14.64 -11.17
C ASN A 43 7.68 -15.61 -10.06
N THR A 44 6.95 -16.72 -9.90
CA THR A 44 7.23 -17.77 -8.93
C THR A 44 8.10 -18.88 -9.55
N VAL A 45 8.88 -19.61 -8.74
CA VAL A 45 9.75 -20.70 -9.23
C VAL A 45 8.94 -21.92 -9.69
N GLU A 46 7.75 -22.10 -9.13
CA GLU A 46 6.87 -23.24 -9.39
C GLU A 46 5.87 -23.01 -10.54
N ASP A 47 5.96 -21.86 -11.24
CA ASP A 47 5.06 -21.45 -12.35
C ASP A 47 3.56 -21.46 -12.00
N ALA A 48 3.24 -21.61 -10.71
CA ALA A 48 1.90 -21.45 -10.18
C ALA A 48 1.64 -19.95 -9.98
N ASP A 49 0.73 -19.42 -10.80
CA ASP A 49 0.16 -18.10 -10.61
C ASP A 49 -0.46 -18.02 -9.21
N SER A 50 0.01 -17.04 -8.41
CA SER A 50 -0.55 -16.79 -7.08
C SER A 50 -1.37 -15.52 -7.11
N GLU A 51 -2.65 -15.65 -6.75
CA GLU A 51 -3.57 -14.53 -6.68
C GLU A 51 -3.71 -14.06 -5.23
N TYR A 52 -3.75 -12.75 -5.08
CA TYR A 52 -3.88 -12.08 -3.81
C TYR A 52 -4.96 -11.01 -3.85
N SER A 53 -5.65 -10.80 -2.73
CA SER A 53 -6.55 -9.67 -2.53
C SER A 53 -5.97 -8.68 -1.53
N LEU A 54 -6.02 -7.39 -1.87
CA LEU A 54 -5.66 -6.29 -0.97
C LEU A 54 -6.69 -6.20 0.16
N PHE A 55 -6.24 -6.34 1.40
CA PHE A 55 -7.12 -6.21 2.57
C PHE A 55 -6.67 -5.12 3.54
N ALA A 56 -5.43 -4.63 3.46
CA ALA A 56 -5.02 -3.50 4.28
C ALA A 56 -3.97 -2.59 3.61
N VAL A 57 -4.02 -1.31 3.94
CA VAL A 57 -3.07 -0.28 3.50
C VAL A 57 -2.71 0.59 4.70
N VAL A 58 -1.43 0.61 5.07
CA VAL A 58 -0.90 1.64 5.96
C VAL A 58 -0.52 2.84 5.13
N VAL A 59 -1.03 4.00 5.50
CA VAL A 59 -0.79 5.29 4.84
C VAL A 59 0.12 6.12 5.72
N HIS A 60 1.14 6.74 5.10
CA HIS A 60 1.90 7.79 5.75
C HIS A 60 1.35 9.14 5.30
N VAL A 61 0.85 9.92 6.26
CA VAL A 61 0.43 11.32 6.13
C VAL A 61 1.62 12.23 6.45
N GLY A 62 1.80 13.33 5.73
CA GLY A 62 2.90 14.28 5.92
C GLY A 62 3.93 14.30 4.79
N SER A 63 4.60 15.45 4.65
CA SER A 63 5.47 15.79 3.50
C SER A 63 6.91 15.34 3.64
N GLY A 64 7.36 15.06 4.87
CA GLY A 64 8.73 14.69 5.20
C GLY A 64 8.89 13.22 5.57
N PRO A 65 10.15 12.74 5.66
CA PRO A 65 10.48 11.41 6.17
C PRO A 65 10.56 11.33 7.70
N ASN A 66 10.80 12.46 8.37
CA ASN A 66 11.11 12.50 9.81
C ASN A 66 9.90 12.84 10.69
N HIS A 67 8.79 13.24 10.07
CA HIS A 67 7.55 13.62 10.73
C HIS A 67 6.38 13.22 9.85
N GLY A 68 5.32 12.72 10.46
CA GLY A 68 4.13 12.27 9.79
C GLY A 68 3.15 11.65 10.76
N HIS A 69 2.01 11.24 10.21
CA HIS A 69 0.99 10.50 10.92
C HIS A 69 0.67 9.21 10.17
N TYR A 70 0.31 8.15 10.89
CA TYR A 70 0.02 6.85 10.29
C TYR A 70 -1.44 6.48 10.51
N VAL A 71 -2.12 6.24 9.41
CA VAL A 71 -3.52 5.78 9.38
C VAL A 71 -3.60 4.48 8.59
N SER A 72 -4.66 3.70 8.81
CA SER A 72 -4.82 2.40 8.16
C SER A 72 -6.17 2.26 7.48
N LEU A 73 -6.18 1.79 6.25
CA LEU A 73 -7.38 1.28 5.58
C LEU A 73 -7.40 -0.23 5.73
N VAL A 74 -8.51 -0.79 6.19
CA VAL A 74 -8.67 -2.25 6.36
C VAL A 74 -10.01 -2.70 5.79
N LYS A 75 -9.99 -3.74 4.95
CA LYS A 75 -11.18 -4.40 4.45
C LYS A 75 -11.61 -5.49 5.43
N SER A 76 -12.83 -5.41 5.92
CA SER A 76 -13.44 -6.40 6.82
C SER A 76 -14.87 -6.66 6.39
N HIS A 77 -15.25 -7.94 6.24
CA HIS A 77 -16.60 -8.35 5.81
C HIS A 77 -17.08 -7.61 4.54
N ASN A 78 -16.17 -7.41 3.58
CA ASN A 78 -16.41 -6.67 2.33
C ASN A 78 -16.70 -5.16 2.47
N HIS A 79 -16.44 -4.58 3.64
CA HIS A 79 -16.47 -3.13 3.88
C HIS A 79 -15.07 -2.60 4.15
N TRP A 80 -14.76 -1.41 3.62
CA TRP A 80 -13.53 -0.71 3.96
C TRP A 80 -13.73 0.16 5.18
N LEU A 81 -12.77 0.10 6.08
CA LEU A 81 -12.72 0.87 7.31
C LEU A 81 -11.45 1.71 7.29
N PHE A 82 -11.59 2.99 7.63
CA PHE A 82 -10.50 3.92 7.85
C PHE A 82 -10.27 4.05 9.36
N PHE A 83 -9.07 3.72 9.79
CA PHE A 83 -8.61 3.80 11.17
C PHE A 83 -7.61 4.94 11.31
N ASP A 84 -7.99 5.94 12.11
CA ASP A 84 -7.18 7.10 12.47
C ASP A 84 -7.18 7.24 13.99
N ASP A 85 -6.16 6.65 14.63
CA ASP A 85 -6.05 6.50 16.07
C ASP A 85 -7.33 5.93 16.72
N GLU A 86 -8.02 6.70 17.56
CA GLU A 86 -9.30 6.31 18.17
C GLU A 86 -10.51 6.36 17.24
N ASN A 87 -10.39 6.99 16.07
CA ASN A 87 -11.49 7.21 15.13
C ASN A 87 -11.55 6.08 14.10
N VAL A 88 -12.76 5.55 13.90
CA VAL A 88 -13.02 4.50 12.92
C VAL A 88 -14.21 4.89 12.08
N GLU A 89 -14.00 4.94 10.77
CA GLU A 89 -15.03 5.32 9.81
C GLU A 89 -15.18 4.26 8.72
N MET A 90 -16.41 4.01 8.28
CA MET A 90 -16.63 3.20 7.08
C MET A 90 -16.44 4.09 5.84
N ILE A 91 -15.69 3.60 4.86
CA ILE A 91 -15.38 4.32 3.63
C ILE A 91 -15.73 3.48 2.41
N ASP A 92 -15.98 4.14 1.29
CA ASP A 92 -16.13 3.47 0.01
C ASP A 92 -14.79 2.91 -0.48
N GLU A 93 -14.82 1.79 -1.22
CA GLU A 93 -13.62 1.20 -1.83
C GLU A 93 -12.92 2.18 -2.80
N SER A 94 -13.65 3.12 -3.39
CA SER A 94 -13.10 4.20 -4.21
C SER A 94 -12.17 5.14 -3.44
N ALA A 95 -12.39 5.31 -2.13
CA ALA A 95 -11.55 6.17 -1.28
C ALA A 95 -10.11 5.64 -1.17
N VAL A 96 -9.92 4.32 -1.29
CA VAL A 96 -8.58 3.68 -1.32
C VAL A 96 -7.70 4.28 -2.43
N GLN A 97 -8.31 4.68 -3.55
CA GLN A 97 -7.59 5.22 -4.71
C GLN A 97 -6.98 6.61 -4.46
N THR A 98 -7.49 7.34 -3.46
CA THR A 98 -6.98 8.66 -3.10
C THR A 98 -5.57 8.59 -2.50
N PHE A 99 -5.16 7.41 -1.99
CA PHE A 99 -3.86 7.16 -1.37
C PHE A 99 -2.78 6.65 -2.35
N PHE A 100 -3.07 6.58 -3.65
CA PHE A 100 -2.06 6.22 -4.66
C PHE A 100 -0.93 7.25 -4.75
N GLY A 101 -1.21 8.48 -4.35
CA GLY A 101 -0.35 9.64 -4.54
C GLY A 101 -0.64 10.40 -5.83
N SER A 102 0.24 11.31 -6.17
CA SER A 102 -0.01 12.34 -7.18
C SER A 102 0.73 12.09 -8.47
N ALA A 103 0.07 12.40 -9.60
CA ALA A 103 0.73 12.50 -10.89
C ALA A 103 1.52 13.83 -11.04
N GLN A 104 1.18 14.85 -10.25
CA GLN A 104 1.84 16.15 -10.25
C GLN A 104 2.83 16.26 -9.08
N GLU A 105 4.01 16.84 -9.33
CA GLU A 105 5.07 17.00 -8.31
C GLU A 105 4.67 17.91 -7.14
N TYR A 106 3.67 18.78 -7.34
CA TYR A 106 3.17 19.75 -6.35
C TYR A 106 1.70 19.47 -6.02
N SER A 107 1.43 18.33 -5.40
CA SER A 107 0.13 18.06 -4.81
C SER A 107 0.13 18.46 -3.33
N SER A 108 -0.97 19.06 -2.89
CA SER A 108 -1.24 19.30 -1.46
C SER A 108 -1.54 18.00 -0.70
N ASN A 109 -1.90 16.92 -1.40
CA ASN A 109 -2.14 15.63 -0.79
C ASN A 109 -0.79 15.01 -0.35
N THR A 110 -0.68 14.73 0.95
CA THR A 110 0.51 14.12 1.54
C THR A 110 0.32 12.66 1.90
N ASP A 111 -0.83 12.09 1.57
CA ASP A 111 -1.36 10.90 2.22
C ASP A 111 -1.20 9.76 1.24
N HIS A 112 -0.15 8.98 1.46
CA HIS A 112 0.32 8.01 0.48
C HIS A 112 0.41 6.63 1.09
N GLY A 113 -0.17 5.64 0.41
CA GLY A 113 -0.01 4.23 0.75
C GLY A 113 1.47 3.89 0.86
N TYR A 114 1.85 3.22 1.94
CA TYR A 114 3.23 3.00 2.35
C TYR A 114 3.53 1.51 2.55
N ILE A 115 2.66 0.80 3.26
CA ILE A 115 2.74 -0.65 3.43
C ILE A 115 1.42 -1.24 2.96
N LEU A 116 1.49 -2.20 2.06
CA LEU A 116 0.32 -2.86 1.47
C LEU A 116 0.28 -4.31 1.98
N PHE A 117 -0.90 -4.75 2.37
CA PHE A 117 -1.13 -6.11 2.86
C PHE A 117 -2.09 -6.82 1.92
N TYR A 118 -1.61 -7.93 1.39
CA TYR A 118 -2.28 -8.78 0.44
C TYR A 118 -2.44 -10.17 1.05
N GLU A 119 -3.63 -10.75 0.97
CA GLU A 119 -3.93 -12.10 1.42
C GLU A 119 -4.10 -13.03 0.21
N SER A 120 -3.50 -14.23 0.28
CA SER A 120 -3.57 -15.20 -0.80
C SER A 120 -4.98 -15.79 -0.94
N LEU A 121 -5.51 -15.80 -2.16
CA LEU A 121 -6.82 -16.38 -2.47
C LEU A 121 -6.79 -17.92 -2.55
N CYS A 122 -5.59 -18.51 -2.66
CA CYS A 122 -5.42 -19.95 -2.80
C CYS A 122 -5.52 -20.72 -1.47
N ALA A 123 -5.63 -20.04 -0.33
CA ALA A 123 -5.59 -20.66 1.00
C ALA A 123 -6.93 -21.28 1.47
N ASN A 124 -8.04 -21.02 0.78
CA ASN A 124 -9.37 -21.51 1.16
C ASN A 124 -9.78 -22.82 0.46
N LYS A 125 -8.85 -23.75 0.28
CA LYS A 125 -9.19 -25.16 -0.02
C LYS A 125 -9.01 -25.98 1.25
N SER A 126 -9.98 -25.89 2.16
CA SER A 126 -10.22 -26.88 3.21
C SER A 126 -11.01 -28.05 2.66
#